data_AF-A0A0V0GH80-F1
#
_entry.id   AF-A0A0V0GH80-F1
#
_cell.length_a   1.000
_cell.length_b   1.000
_cell.length_c   1.000
_cell.angle_alpha   90.00
_cell.angle_beta   90.00
_cell.angle_gamma   90.00
#
_symmetry.space_group_name_H-M   'P 1'
#
loop_
_entity.id
_entity.type
_entity.pdbx_description
1 polymer ?
#
loop_
_entity_poly.entity_id
_entity_poly.type
_entity_poly.pdbx_seq_one_letter_code
_entity_poly.pdbx_strand_id
1 'polypeptide(L)'
;MNLQKEVTKSHSCCPKMQKIRLQKLNLYPNLIKLHKLTVPHVDGLPYGAETTADVHRSLESLLATAFDELYDEIKSFLQNLKPHFIFFDFAYWIPDLAKEIGGIKTLF
;
A
#
# COMPACT_ATOMS: atom_id res chain seq x y z
N MET A 1 16.85 -10.86 -31.74
CA MET A 1 15.57 -10.70 -31.01
C MET A 1 15.92 -10.35 -29.56
N ASN A 2 16.03 -9.06 -29.24
CA ASN A 2 16.47 -8.59 -27.92
C ASN A 2 15.28 -8.56 -26.96
N LEU A 3 15.13 -9.62 -26.18
CA LEU A 3 14.25 -9.66 -25.01
C LEU A 3 14.96 -9.00 -23.83
N GLN A 4 15.20 -7.69 -23.91
CA GLN A 4 15.29 -6.88 -22.69
C GLN A 4 13.87 -6.81 -22.14
N LYS A 5 13.50 -7.84 -21.37
CA LYS A 5 12.27 -7.89 -20.58
C LYS A 5 12.14 -6.54 -19.89
N GLU A 6 11.02 -5.84 -20.12
CA GLU A 6 10.64 -4.66 -19.36
C GLU A 6 10.85 -4.98 -17.88
N VAL A 7 11.85 -4.33 -17.28
CA VAL A 7 12.15 -4.51 -15.88
C VAL A 7 11.09 -3.74 -15.12
N THR A 8 9.97 -4.39 -14.82
CA THR A 8 8.88 -3.78 -14.05
C THR A 8 9.39 -3.48 -12.64
N LYS A 9 9.54 -2.19 -12.33
CA LYS A 9 9.81 -1.73 -10.97
C LYS A 9 8.51 -1.80 -10.16
N SER A 10 8.57 -2.53 -9.05
CA SER A 10 7.45 -2.68 -8.13
C SER A 10 7.62 -1.74 -6.94
N HIS A 11 6.52 -1.10 -6.56
CA HIS A 11 6.44 -0.25 -5.39
C HIS A 11 5.46 -0.88 -4.42
N SER A 12 5.91 -1.11 -3.18
CA SER A 12 5.06 -1.67 -2.13
C SER A 12 5.04 -0.71 -0.96
N CYS A 13 3.84 -0.40 -0.49
CA CYS A 13 3.61 0.45 0.65
C CYS A 13 3.35 -0.43 1.88
N CYS A 14 4.06 -0.16 2.97
CA CYS A 14 3.95 -0.96 4.19
C CYS A 14 3.95 -0.05 5.43
N PRO A 15 3.33 -0.48 6.54
CA PRO A 15 3.34 0.32 7.75
C PRO A 15 4.75 0.47 8.36
N LYS A 16 4.88 1.39 9.32
CA LYS A 16 6.18 1.86 9.84
C LYS A 16 6.99 0.72 10.43
N MET A 17 6.36 -0.14 11.23
CA MET A 17 7.05 -1.11 12.04
C MET A 17 7.54 -2.33 11.24
N GLN A 18 6.99 -2.57 10.05
CA GLN A 18 7.31 -3.75 9.23
C GLN A 18 8.39 -3.47 8.19
N LYS A 19 8.70 -2.20 7.88
CA LYS A 19 9.68 -1.85 6.82
C LYS A 19 11.05 -2.51 7.00
N ILE A 20 11.61 -2.53 8.20
CA ILE A 20 12.94 -3.12 8.44
C ILE A 20 12.93 -4.63 8.19
N ARG A 21 11.85 -5.32 8.58
CA ARG A 21 11.71 -6.77 8.35
C ARG A 21 11.56 -7.06 6.86
N LEU A 22 10.68 -6.34 6.17
CA LEU A 22 10.46 -6.48 4.73
C LEU A 22 11.69 -6.11 3.90
N GLN A 23 12.47 -5.10 4.32
CA GLN A 23 13.73 -4.74 3.66
C GLN A 23 14.73 -5.89 3.67
N LYS A 24 14.83 -6.65 4.77
CA LYS A 24 15.70 -7.83 4.84
C LYS A 24 15.22 -8.97 3.95
N LEU A 25 13.92 -9.05 3.69
CA LEU A 25 13.31 -10.06 2.82
C LEU A 25 13.29 -9.65 1.34
N ASN A 26 13.65 -8.40 1.03
CA ASN A 26 13.67 -7.90 -0.34
C ASN A 26 14.93 -8.40 -1.07
N LEU A 27 14.79 -9.53 -1.77
CA LEU A 27 15.87 -10.13 -2.58
C LEU A 27 16.22 -9.30 -3.83
N TYR A 28 15.38 -8.33 -4.20
CA TYR A 28 15.52 -7.53 -5.42
C TYR A 28 15.37 -6.03 -5.14
N PRO A 29 16.25 -5.41 -4.34
CA PRO A 29 16.12 -4.00 -3.94
C PRO A 29 16.21 -3.01 -5.12
N ASN A 30 16.82 -3.42 -6.24
CA ASN A 30 16.86 -2.65 -7.48
C ASN A 30 15.52 -2.66 -8.25
N LEU A 31 14.65 -3.63 -7.95
CA LEU A 31 13.36 -3.85 -8.61
C LEU A 31 12.19 -3.48 -7.70
N ILE A 32 12.34 -3.69 -6.39
CA ILE A 32 11.28 -3.49 -5.40
C ILE A 32 11.66 -2.33 -4.48
N LYS A 33 10.89 -1.24 -4.55
CA LYS A 33 11.04 -0.10 -3.63
C LYS A 33 9.95 -0.14 -2.57
N LEU A 34 10.37 -0.22 -1.31
CA LEU A 34 9.48 -0.21 -0.15
C LEU A 34 9.25 1.22 0.35
N HIS A 35 8.01 1.66 0.28
CA HIS A 35 7.54 2.93 0.82
C HIS A 35 6.88 2.71 2.17
N LYS A 36 7.09 3.66 3.05
CA LYS A 36 6.55 3.61 4.41
C LYS A 36 5.26 4.41 4.43
N LEU A 37 4.19 3.82 4.97
CA LEU A 37 2.98 4.51 5.35
C LEU A 37 2.94 4.66 6.87
N THR A 38 2.31 5.73 7.34
CA THR A 38 2.02 5.91 8.76
C THR A 38 0.52 5.74 8.93
N VAL A 39 0.09 4.64 9.56
CA VAL A 39 -1.33 4.39 9.80
C VAL A 39 -1.82 5.44 10.81
N PRO A 40 -2.80 6.28 10.45
CA PRO A 40 -3.33 7.27 11.38
C PRO A 40 -4.07 6.56 12.53
N HIS A 41 -4.06 7.19 13.69
CA HIS A 41 -4.80 6.67 14.83
C HIS A 41 -6.28 7.02 14.70
N VAL A 42 -7.15 6.08 15.05
CA VAL A 42 -8.60 6.26 15.15
C VAL A 42 -9.05 5.84 16.54
N ASP A 43 -10.03 6.53 17.10
CA ASP A 43 -10.55 6.25 18.44
C ASP A 43 -11.03 4.79 18.56
N GLY A 44 -10.61 4.11 19.63
CA GLY A 44 -10.93 2.71 19.90
C GLY A 44 -9.91 1.69 19.36
N LEU A 45 -8.97 2.10 18.51
CA LEU A 45 -7.81 1.27 18.15
C LEU A 45 -6.76 1.31 19.26
N PRO A 46 -6.03 0.21 19.53
CA PRO A 46 -4.81 0.26 20.32
C PRO A 46 -3.79 1.20 19.68
N TYR A 47 -3.08 1.98 20.50
CA TYR A 47 -2.06 2.89 19.99
C TYR A 47 -0.94 2.12 19.29
N GLY A 48 -0.62 2.52 18.05
CA GLY A 48 0.41 1.88 17.25
C GLY A 48 -0.03 0.57 16.57
N ALA A 49 -1.31 0.22 16.59
CA ALA A 49 -1.83 -0.86 15.75
C ALA A 49 -1.74 -0.48 14.27
N GLU A 50 -1.09 -1.32 13.47
CA GLU A 50 -0.85 -1.06 12.04
C GLU A 50 -1.31 -2.23 11.15
N THR A 51 -1.53 -3.41 11.74
CA THR A 51 -1.85 -4.66 11.04
C THR A 51 -2.94 -5.42 11.78
N THR A 52 -3.60 -6.36 11.08
CA THR A 52 -4.59 -7.25 11.67
C THR A 52 -4.01 -8.16 12.76
N ALA A 53 -2.68 -8.34 12.81
CA ALA A 53 -2.01 -9.05 13.89
C ALA A 53 -1.92 -8.23 15.20
N ASP A 54 -2.10 -6.91 15.14
CA ASP A 54 -2.01 -6.03 16.30
C ASP A 54 -3.35 -5.89 17.04
N VAL A 55 -4.45 -6.41 16.48
CA VAL A 55 -5.81 -6.19 17.00
C VAL A 55 -6.64 -7.47 17.06
N HIS A 56 -7.64 -7.49 17.96
CA HIS A 56 -8.67 -8.52 17.94
C HIS A 56 -9.60 -8.32 16.73
N ARG A 57 -10.21 -9.41 16.22
CA ARG A 57 -11.10 -9.38 15.05
C ARG A 57 -12.20 -8.32 15.14
N SER A 58 -12.72 -8.08 16.34
CA SER A 58 -13.75 -7.06 16.59
C SER A 58 -13.31 -5.62 16.30
N LEU A 59 -12.01 -5.38 16.15
CA LEU A 59 -11.42 -4.07 15.85
C LEU A 59 -10.85 -3.97 14.43
N GLU A 60 -10.97 -5.02 13.61
CA GLU A 60 -10.50 -5.00 12.22
C GLU A 60 -11.21 -3.91 11.39
N SER A 61 -12.48 -3.61 11.70
CA SER A 61 -13.21 -2.51 11.06
C SER A 61 -12.63 -1.13 11.40
N LEU A 62 -12.17 -0.92 12.65
CA LEU A 62 -11.49 0.31 13.02
C LEU A 62 -10.15 0.43 12.31
N LEU A 63 -9.42 -0.68 12.15
CA LEU A 63 -8.20 -0.71 11.37
C LEU A 63 -8.47 -0.33 9.90
N ALA A 64 -9.55 -0.85 9.31
CA ALA A 64 -9.99 -0.46 7.97
C ALA A 64 -10.33 1.05 7.88
N THR A 65 -11.02 1.61 8.88
CA THR A 65 -11.25 3.07 8.97
C THR A 65 -9.94 3.85 8.99
N ALA A 66 -8.95 3.39 9.76
CA ALA A 66 -7.62 4.00 9.76
C ALA A 66 -6.93 3.93 8.38
N PHE A 67 -7.15 2.87 7.60
CA PHE A 67 -6.64 2.76 6.23
C PHE A 67 -7.38 3.68 5.25
N ASP A 68 -8.68 3.92 5.45
CA ASP A 68 -9.46 4.83 4.60
C ASP A 68 -8.95 6.28 4.69
N GLU A 69 -8.47 6.69 5.86
CA GLU A 69 -7.83 8.00 6.07
C GLU A 69 -6.53 8.19 5.26
N LEU A 70 -5.95 7.12 4.69
CA LEU A 70 -4.78 7.19 3.81
C LEU A 70 -5.12 7.52 2.35
N TYR A 71 -6.40 7.66 2.01
CA TYR A 71 -6.85 7.88 0.63
C TYR A 71 -6.11 9.02 -0.08
N ASP A 72 -6.04 10.21 0.54
CA ASP A 72 -5.42 11.39 -0.07
C ASP A 72 -3.89 11.28 -0.19
N GLU A 73 -3.23 10.63 0.78
CA GLU A 73 -1.80 10.34 0.73
C GLU A 73 -1.50 9.40 -0.44
N ILE A 74 -2.28 8.32 -0.57
CA ILE A 74 -2.12 7.32 -1.63
C ILE A 74 -2.45 7.92 -3.00
N LYS A 75 -3.50 8.74 -3.10
CA LYS A 75 -3.83 9.49 -4.31
C LYS A 75 -2.66 10.35 -4.78
N SER A 76 -2.12 11.18 -3.88
CA SER A 76 -0.97 12.04 -4.17
C SER A 76 0.26 11.22 -4.58
N PHE A 77 0.50 10.09 -3.89
CA PHE A 77 1.59 9.19 -4.21
C PHE A 77 1.45 8.57 -5.61
N LEU A 78 0.26 8.08 -5.96
CA LEU A 78 -0.02 7.43 -7.26
C LEU A 78 0.03 8.42 -8.42
N GLN A 79 -0.45 9.66 -8.24
CA GLN A 79 -0.36 10.71 -9.26
C GLN A 79 1.09 11.06 -9.63
N ASN A 80 2.00 10.99 -8.64
CA ASN A 80 3.42 11.20 -8.84
C ASN A 80 4.12 9.97 -9.43
N LEU A 81 3.78 8.77 -8.93
CA LEU A 81 4.41 7.53 -9.35
C LEU A 81 3.98 7.10 -10.76
N LYS A 82 2.71 7.32 -11.12
CA LYS A 82 2.07 6.89 -12.37
C LYS A 82 2.31 5.42 -12.72
N PRO A 83 1.93 4.47 -11.84
CA PRO A 83 2.16 3.06 -12.10
C PRO A 83 1.23 2.54 -13.21
N HIS A 84 1.67 1.50 -13.92
CA HIS A 84 0.82 0.82 -14.91
C HIS A 84 -0.28 -0.02 -14.25
N PHE A 85 0.02 -0.62 -13.09
CA PHE A 85 -0.88 -1.50 -12.35
C PHE A 85 -0.78 -1.24 -10.85
N ILE A 86 -1.90 -1.43 -10.14
CA ILE A 86 -1.96 -1.49 -8.68
C ILE A 86 -2.48 -2.87 -8.29
N PHE A 87 -1.75 -3.55 -7.40
CA PHE A 87 -2.21 -4.74 -6.69
C PHE A 87 -2.67 -4.31 -5.30
N PHE A 88 -3.87 -4.72 -4.89
CA PHE A 88 -4.47 -4.32 -3.63
C PHE A 88 -5.35 -5.44 -3.09
N ASP A 89 -5.53 -5.49 -1.77
CA ASP A 89 -6.43 -6.42 -1.08
C ASP A 89 -7.71 -5.69 -0.64
N PHE A 90 -7.81 -5.21 0.60
CA PHE A 90 -9.03 -4.72 1.22
C PHE A 90 -9.31 -3.24 1.01
N ALA A 91 -8.39 -2.51 0.34
CA ALA A 91 -8.56 -1.10 0.00
C ALA A 91 -9.57 -0.93 -1.16
N TYR A 92 -10.86 -1.07 -0.84
CA TYR A 92 -11.98 -1.06 -1.78
C TYR A 92 -12.07 0.22 -2.64
N TRP A 93 -11.47 1.33 -2.17
CA TRP A 93 -11.43 2.61 -2.87
C TRP A 93 -10.35 2.69 -3.97
N ILE A 94 -9.45 1.72 -4.08
CA ILE A 94 -8.36 1.70 -5.09
C ILE A 94 -8.89 1.69 -6.53
N PRO A 95 -9.88 0.88 -6.93
CA PRO A 95 -10.43 0.90 -8.28
C PRO A 95 -10.98 2.26 -8.69
N ASP A 96 -11.69 2.94 -7.80
CA ASP A 96 -12.28 4.25 -8.11
C ASP A 96 -11.21 5.35 -8.11
N LEU A 97 -10.25 5.28 -7.20
CA LEU A 97 -9.07 6.16 -7.22
C LEU A 97 -8.26 6.01 -8.52
N ALA A 98 -8.04 4.78 -8.99
CA ALA A 98 -7.34 4.52 -10.25
C ALA A 98 -8.09 5.08 -11.47
N LYS A 99 -9.43 5.00 -11.48
CA LYS A 99 -10.26 5.66 -12.51
C LYS A 99 -10.16 7.17 -12.45
N GLU A 100 -10.17 7.76 -11.24
CA GLU A 100 -10.05 9.20 -11.05
C GLU A 100 -8.71 9.74 -11.58
N ILE A 101 -7.61 9.04 -11.28
CA ILE A 101 -6.28 9.42 -11.78
C ILE A 101 -6.15 9.18 -13.28
N GLY A 102 -6.73 8.08 -13.78
CA GLY A 102 -6.69 7.67 -15.18
C GLY A 102 -5.39 6.96 -15.57
N GLY A 103 -5.49 6.03 -16.53
CA GLY A 103 -4.32 5.34 -17.10
C GLY A 103 -3.70 4.25 -16.21
N ILE A 104 -4.34 3.89 -15.10
CA ILE A 104 -3.87 2.87 -14.15
C ILE A 104 -4.83 1.68 -14.16
N LYS A 105 -4.31 0.46 -14.27
CA LYS A 105 -5.10 -0.78 -14.14
C LYS A 105 -5.05 -1.30 -12.71
N THR A 106 -6.11 -1.94 -12.26
CA THR A 106 -6.20 -2.51 -10.90
C THR A 106 -6.36 -4.01 -10.94
N LEU A 107 -5.70 -4.71 -10.01
CA LEU A 107 -5.71 -6.17 -9.88
C LEU A 107 -5.90 -6.51 -8.40
N PHE A 108 -6.80 -7.46 -8.13
CA PHE A 108 -7.03 -8.08 -6.83
C PHE A 108 -6.46 -9.51 -6.87
#